data_AF-A0AB35NIW4-F1
#
_entry.id   AF-A0AB35NIW4-F1
#
_cell.length_a   1.000
_cell.length_b   1.000
_cell.length_c   1.000
_cell.angle_alpha   90.00
_cell.angle_beta   90.00
_cell.angle_gamma   90.00
#
_symmetry.space_group_name_H-M   'P 1'
#
loop_
_entity.id
_entity.type
_entity.pdbx_description
1 polymer ?
#
loop_
_entity_poly.entity_id
_entity_poly.type
_entity_poly.pdbx_seq_one_letter_code
_entity_poly.pdbx_strand_id
1 'polypeptide(L)'
;MNRMLGILGVVVFLITLLIWTFYPEIPSSFFGWAALFVIGIPAYILMEWLGEVVFSSQFFKNRSSFTRILLGVPVALVLIGVAFFVISFVRQSIIVVGG
;
A
#
# COMPACT_ATOMS: atom_id res chain seq x y z
N MET A 1 -22.30 -22.99 10.91
CA MET A 1 -20.97 -23.51 10.51
C MET A 1 -20.37 -22.70 9.35
N ASN A 2 -21.07 -22.55 8.22
CA ASN A 2 -20.54 -21.83 7.04
C ASN A 2 -20.17 -20.36 7.28
N ARG A 3 -20.92 -19.62 8.12
CA ARG A 3 -20.59 -18.24 8.48
C ARG A 3 -19.31 -18.12 9.34
N MET A 4 -19.09 -19.03 10.28
CA MET A 4 -17.88 -19.02 11.12
C MET A 4 -16.63 -19.36 10.30
N LEU A 5 -16.72 -20.32 9.39
CA LEU A 5 -15.62 -20.66 8.48
C LEU A 5 -15.29 -19.51 7.53
N GLY A 6 -16.31 -18.78 7.05
CA GLY A 6 -16.11 -17.58 6.23
C GLY A 6 -15.39 -16.45 6.99
N ILE A 7 -15.81 -16.16 8.23
CA ILE A 7 -15.17 -15.15 9.08
C ILE A 7 -13.72 -15.53 9.37
N LEU A 8 -13.47 -16.80 9.73
CA LEU A 8 -12.11 -17.32 9.94
C LEU A 8 -11.24 -17.19 8.69
N GLY A 9 -11.77 -17.51 7.51
CA GLY A 9 -11.04 -17.38 6.25
C GLY A 9 -10.64 -15.94 5.95
N VAL A 10 -11.54 -14.98 6.16
CA VAL A 10 -11.25 -13.55 5.98
C VAL A 10 -10.21 -13.07 6.98
N VAL A 11 -10.34 -13.47 8.25
CA VAL A 11 -9.37 -13.09 9.30
C VAL A 11 -7.98 -13.65 8.99
N VAL A 12 -7.88 -14.93 8.61
CA VAL A 12 -6.60 -15.54 8.24
C VAL A 12 -6.00 -14.87 7.01
N PHE A 13 -6.82 -14.59 5.98
CA PHE A 13 -6.37 -13.89 4.79
C PHE A 13 -5.81 -12.50 5.12
N LEU A 14 -6.52 -11.71 5.93
CA LEU A 14 -6.07 -10.39 6.37
C LEU A 14 -4.78 -10.46 7.20
N ILE A 15 -4.66 -11.45 8.10
CA ILE A 15 -3.44 -11.68 8.89
C ILE A 15 -2.27 -12.05 7.97
N THR A 16 -2.47 -12.94 6.99
CA THR A 16 -1.41 -13.34 6.05
C THR A 16 -0.98 -12.16 5.17
N LEU A 17 -1.93 -11.33 4.72
CA LEU A 17 -1.63 -10.09 3.99
C LEU A 17 -0.79 -9.14 4.86
N LEU A 18 -1.19 -8.94 6.12
CA LEU A 18 -0.44 -8.12 7.08
C LEU A 18 0.97 -8.66 7.33
N ILE A 19 1.12 -9.96 7.51
CA ILE A 19 2.44 -10.58 7.71
C ILE A 19 3.29 -10.43 6.44
N TRP A 20 2.75 -10.72 5.26
CA TRP A 20 3.51 -10.60 4.01
C TRP A 20 3.98 -9.17 3.74
N THR A 21 3.13 -8.18 4.03
CA THR A 21 3.42 -6.78 3.73
C THR A 21 4.29 -6.09 4.78
N PHE A 22 4.18 -6.51 6.06
CA PHE A 22 4.82 -5.80 7.17
C PHE A 22 5.86 -6.61 7.95
N TYR A 23 6.09 -7.89 7.64
CA TYR A 23 7.20 -8.65 8.24
C TYR A 23 8.56 -8.13 7.72
N PRO A 24 9.57 -7.86 8.59
CA PRO A 24 9.70 -8.22 10.00
C PRO A 24 9.29 -7.14 11.02
N GLU A 25 8.63 -6.07 10.60
CA GLU A 25 8.37 -4.85 11.40
C GLU A 25 6.93 -4.75 11.90
N ILE A 26 6.37 -5.90 12.28
CA ILE A 26 5.02 -5.93 12.86
C ILE A 26 5.07 -5.17 14.19
N PRO A 27 4.28 -4.09 14.37
CA PRO A 27 4.29 -3.32 15.61
C PRO A 27 3.93 -4.22 16.80
N SER A 28 4.77 -4.18 17.85
CA SER A 28 4.56 -4.97 19.07
C SER A 28 3.69 -4.24 20.10
N SER A 29 3.49 -2.93 19.94
CA SER A 29 2.78 -2.07 20.89
C SER A 29 1.43 -1.59 20.35
N PHE A 30 0.48 -1.32 21.26
CA PHE A 30 -0.84 -0.78 20.91
C PHE A 30 -0.76 0.52 20.09
N PHE A 31 0.18 1.41 20.43
CA PHE A 31 0.39 2.65 19.71
C PHE A 31 1.00 2.44 18.31
N GLY A 32 1.87 1.45 18.13
CA GLY A 32 2.35 1.05 16.81
C GLY A 32 1.23 0.52 15.91
N TRP A 33 0.32 -0.29 16.45
CA TRP A 33 -0.89 -0.71 15.75
C TRP A 33 -1.80 0.48 15.41
N ALA A 34 -2.05 1.39 16.35
CA ALA A 34 -2.84 2.59 16.09
C ALA A 34 -2.22 3.46 14.98
N ALA A 35 -0.90 3.65 14.99
CA ALA A 35 -0.19 4.38 13.93
C ALA A 35 -0.31 3.70 12.56
N LEU A 36 -0.24 2.36 12.51
CA LEU A 36 -0.45 1.61 11.28
C LEU A 36 -1.87 1.79 10.72
N PHE A 37 -2.89 1.75 11.56
CA PHE A 37 -4.28 1.97 11.12
C PHE A 37 -4.54 3.43 10.70
N VAL A 38 -4.05 4.40 11.48
CA VAL A 38 -4.32 5.83 11.26
C VAL A 38 -3.51 6.40 10.09
N ILE A 39 -2.28 5.93 9.88
CA ILE A 39 -1.37 6.48 8.86
C ILE A 39 -1.19 5.50 7.70
N GLY A 40 -0.99 4.21 8.00
CA GLY A 40 -0.74 3.19 6.98
C GLY A 40 -1.91 2.95 6.03
N ILE A 41 -3.15 2.84 6.55
CA ILE A 41 -4.32 2.65 5.69
C ILE A 41 -4.56 3.87 4.79
N PRO A 42 -4.60 5.12 5.28
CA PRO A 42 -4.73 6.28 4.40
C PRO A 42 -3.59 6.41 3.40
N ALA A 43 -2.36 6.09 3.80
CA ALA A 43 -1.22 6.08 2.90
C ALA A 43 -1.38 5.06 1.76
N TYR A 44 -1.86 3.85 2.06
CA TYR A 44 -2.15 2.84 1.04
C TYR A 44 -3.22 3.32 0.06
N ILE A 45 -4.36 3.80 0.55
CA ILE A 45 -5.46 4.30 -0.28
C ILE A 45 -4.99 5.46 -1.17
N LEU A 46 -4.19 6.37 -0.61
CA LEU A 46 -3.62 7.49 -1.36
C LEU A 46 -2.71 7.01 -2.50
N MET A 47 -1.87 5.99 -2.24
CA MET A 47 -0.97 5.44 -3.26
C MET A 47 -1.72 4.71 -4.38
N GLU A 48 -2.76 3.95 -4.03
CA GLU A 48 -3.63 3.29 -5.01
C GLU A 48 -4.35 4.32 -5.87
N TRP A 49 -4.96 5.34 -5.24
CA TRP A 49 -5.61 6.44 -5.94
C TRP A 49 -4.65 7.21 -6.84
N LEU A 50 -3.43 7.51 -6.37
CA LEU A 50 -2.41 8.22 -7.15
C LEU A 50 -2.04 7.42 -8.40
N GLY A 51 -1.83 6.10 -8.25
CA GLY A 51 -1.55 5.22 -9.38
C GLY A 51 -2.70 5.22 -10.38
N GLU A 52 -3.94 5.10 -9.92
CA GLU A 52 -5.12 5.14 -10.78
C GLU A 52 -5.23 6.47 -11.52
N VAL A 53 -5.14 7.61 -10.84
CA VAL A 53 -5.24 8.95 -11.44
C VAL A 53 -4.19 9.15 -12.52
N VAL A 54 -2.94 8.74 -12.26
CA VAL A 54 -1.84 8.93 -13.20
C VAL A 54 -2.02 8.05 -14.44
N PHE A 55 -2.26 6.75 -14.27
CA PHE A 55 -2.34 5.82 -15.41
C PHE A 55 -3.70 5.84 -16.14
N SER A 56 -4.78 6.25 -15.46
CA SER A 56 -6.11 6.46 -16.06
C SER A 56 -6.32 7.85 -16.63
N SER A 57 -5.31 8.73 -16.58
CA SER A 57 -5.37 10.07 -17.16
C SER A 57 -5.60 10.04 -18.69
N GLN A 58 -6.24 11.08 -19.22
CA GLN A 58 -6.45 11.22 -20.67
C GLN A 58 -5.13 11.26 -21.45
N PHE A 59 -4.04 11.73 -20.82
CA PHE A 59 -2.71 11.77 -21.41
C PHE A 59 -2.22 10.38 -21.82
N PHE A 60 -2.39 9.36 -20.96
CA PHE A 60 -2.03 7.99 -21.30
C PHE A 60 -3.06 7.34 -22.21
N LYS A 61 -4.36 7.60 -22.01
CA LYS A 61 -5.43 6.99 -22.82
C LYS A 61 -5.37 7.36 -24.31
N ASN A 62 -4.90 8.55 -24.66
CA ASN A 62 -4.85 9.04 -26.04
C ASN A 62 -3.54 8.69 -26.79
N ARG A 63 -2.71 7.78 -26.28
CA ARG A 63 -1.42 7.41 -26.90
C ARG A 63 -1.43 5.97 -27.41
N SER A 64 -0.62 5.70 -28.43
CA SER A 64 -0.43 4.34 -28.96
C SER A 64 0.21 3.44 -27.89
N SER A 65 -0.03 2.12 -27.99
CA SER A 65 0.45 1.14 -27.02
C SER A 65 1.95 1.26 -26.73
N PHE A 66 2.77 1.43 -27.77
CA PHE A 66 4.23 1.59 -27.63
C PHE A 66 4.61 2.86 -26.86
N THR A 67 3.99 4.00 -27.15
CA THR A 67 4.24 5.25 -26.44
C THR A 67 3.77 5.20 -24.99
N ARG A 68 2.67 4.48 -24.69
CA ARG A 68 2.21 4.25 -23.32
C ARG A 68 3.23 3.45 -22.51
N ILE A 69 3.89 2.46 -23.09
CA ILE A 69 4.95 1.70 -22.41
C ILE A 69 6.19 2.59 -22.21
N LEU A 70 6.63 3.30 -23.24
CA LEU A 70 7.84 4.12 -23.20
C LEU A 70 7.76 5.25 -22.15
N LEU A 71 6.58 5.85 -21.97
CA LEU A 71 6.33 6.87 -20.96
C LEU A 71 5.86 6.29 -19.63
N GLY A 72 5.12 5.18 -19.68
CA GLY A 72 4.51 4.54 -18.51
C GLY A 72 5.53 3.88 -17.61
N VAL A 73 6.58 3.27 -18.17
CA VAL A 73 7.65 2.64 -17.38
C VAL A 73 8.41 3.68 -16.53
N PRO A 74 8.91 4.81 -17.08
CA PRO A 74 9.50 5.87 -16.27
C PRO A 74 8.57 6.41 -15.19
N VAL A 75 7.30 6.64 -15.52
CA VAL A 75 6.30 7.13 -14.55
C VAL A 75 6.05 6.11 -13.44
N ALA A 76 5.97 4.82 -13.78
CA ALA A 76 5.84 3.74 -12.80
C ALA A 76 7.05 3.71 -11.86
N LEU A 77 8.27 3.88 -12.37
CA LEU A 77 9.49 3.94 -11.55
C LEU A 77 9.45 5.11 -10.56
N VAL A 78 8.99 6.28 -10.99
CA VAL A 78 8.81 7.44 -10.11
C VAL A 78 7.76 7.15 -9.03
N LEU A 79 6.62 6.58 -9.40
CA LEU A 79 5.56 6.21 -8.44
C LEU A 79 6.03 5.14 -7.44
N ILE A 80 6.84 4.18 -7.87
CA ILE A 80 7.49 3.19 -6.99
C ILE A 80 8.42 3.91 -6.00
N GLY A 81 9.21 4.88 -6.46
CA GLY A 81 10.04 5.70 -5.58
C GLY A 81 9.24 6.46 -4.52
N VAL A 82 8.13 7.08 -4.93
CA VAL A 82 7.18 7.74 -4.01
C VAL A 82 6.60 6.72 -3.02
N ALA A 83 6.22 5.53 -3.48
CA ALA A 83 5.72 4.45 -2.63
C ALA A 83 6.73 4.07 -1.55
N PHE A 84 8.00 3.86 -1.93
CA PHE A 84 9.06 3.54 -0.98
C PHE A 84 9.28 4.65 0.04
N PHE A 85 9.22 5.92 -0.39
CA PHE A 85 9.34 7.05 0.52
C PHE A 85 8.19 7.07 1.55
N VAL A 86 6.95 6.90 1.08
CA VAL A 86 5.75 6.87 1.94
C VAL A 86 5.80 5.68 2.91
N ILE A 87 6.15 4.48 2.44
CA ILE A 87 6.30 3.29 3.28
C ILE A 87 7.38 3.53 4.34
N SER A 88 8.53 4.09 3.96
CA SER A 88 9.61 4.40 4.90
C SER A 88 9.18 5.41 5.96
N PHE A 89 8.40 6.42 5.57
CA PHE A 89 7.83 7.40 6.48
C PHE A 89 6.82 6.79 7.47
N VAL A 90 5.91 5.94 6.98
CA VAL A 90 4.94 5.21 7.82
C VAL A 90 5.69 4.33 8.81
N ARG A 91 6.66 3.55 8.32
CA ARG A 91 7.52 2.71 9.15
C ARG A 91 8.22 3.50 10.25
N GLN A 92 8.86 4.62 9.90
CA GLN A 92 9.59 5.43 10.88
C GLN A 92 8.65 6.03 11.92
N SER A 93 7.44 6.42 11.52
CA SER A 93 6.40 6.89 12.45
C SER A 93 5.97 5.79 13.43
N ILE A 94 5.80 4.55 12.96
CA ILE A 94 5.47 3.40 13.81
C ILE A 94 6.60 3.10 14.79
N ILE A 95 7.87 3.12 14.35
CA ILE A 95 9.03 2.89 15.21
C ILE A 95 9.14 3.98 16.30
N VAL A 96 8.93 5.25 15.95
CA VAL A 96 9.02 6.37 16.92
C VAL A 96 7.93 6.29 17.98
N VAL A 97 6.73 5.85 17.59
CA VAL A 97 5.55 5.86 18.47
C VAL A 97 5.36 4.55 19.23
N GLY A 98 6.00 3.46 18.79
CA GLY A 98 5.70 2.13 19.32
C GLY A 98 6.77 1.06 19.11
N GLY A 99 8.01 1.44 18.83
CA GLY A 99 9.19 0.56 18.90
C GLY A 99 9.58 0.21 20.33
#